data_AF-A0A0F2QKJ3-F1
#
_entry.id   AF-A0A0F2QKJ3-F1
#
_cell.length_a   1.000
_cell.length_b   1.000
_cell.length_c   1.000
_cell.angle_alpha   90.00
_cell.angle_beta   90.00
_cell.angle_gamma   90.00
#
_symmetry.space_group_name_H-M   'P 1'
#
loop_
_entity.id
_entity.type
_entity.pdbx_description
1 polymer ?
#
loop_
_entity_poly.entity_id
_entity_poly.type
_entity_poly.pdbx_seq_one_letter_code
_entity_poly.pdbx_strand_id
1 'polypeptide(L)'
;MREVESLTRTRAMLVTALGTEIVAALEDPSVVEIMINPDGRLWVERHGSGRTESGSVVLPADTERVIRLVASHMGRRVDAASPIVSAELPLGGERFEGVLPPVSP
;
A
#
# COMPACT_ATOMS: atom_id res chain seq x y z
N MET A 1 -4.24 -25.46 -7.43
CA MET A 1 -2.75 -25.48 -7.40
C MET A 1 -2.14 -24.22 -8.03
N ARG A 2 -2.43 -23.87 -9.29
CA ARG A 2 -1.88 -22.66 -9.96
C ARG A 2 -2.28 -21.32 -9.32
N GLU A 3 -3.48 -21.25 -8.78
CA GLU A 3 -4.03 -20.02 -8.18
C GLU A 3 -3.37 -19.68 -6.83
N VAL A 4 -3.19 -20.69 -5.97
CA VAL A 4 -2.48 -20.55 -4.68
C VAL A 4 -1.04 -20.08 -4.89
N GLU A 5 -0.33 -20.66 -5.86
CA GLU A 5 1.04 -20.27 -6.20
C GLU A 5 1.13 -18.83 -6.71
N SER A 6 0.13 -18.39 -7.50
CA SER A 6 0.03 -17.01 -7.97
C SER A 6 -0.17 -16.04 -6.80
N LEU A 7 -1.07 -16.36 -5.88
CA LEU A 7 -1.33 -15.56 -4.68
C LEU A 7 -0.08 -15.43 -3.80
N THR A 8 0.65 -16.53 -3.58
CA THR A 8 1.89 -16.51 -2.79
C THR A 8 2.93 -15.59 -3.42
N ARG A 9 3.11 -15.63 -4.75
CA ARG A 9 4.04 -14.73 -5.45
C ARG A 9 3.62 -13.28 -5.35
N THR A 10 2.34 -12.98 -5.59
CA THR A 10 1.83 -11.60 -5.47
C THR A 10 2.00 -11.07 -4.06
N ARG A 11 1.69 -11.87 -3.04
CA ARG A 11 1.90 -11.52 -1.63
C ARG A 11 3.37 -11.19 -1.35
N ALA A 12 4.30 -12.05 -1.77
CA ALA A 12 5.73 -11.81 -1.58
C ALA A 12 6.21 -10.53 -2.28
N MET A 13 5.74 -10.28 -3.51
CA MET A 13 6.06 -9.04 -4.24
C MET A 13 5.51 -7.80 -3.53
N LEU A 14 4.30 -7.87 -2.98
CA LEU A 14 3.69 -6.77 -2.21
C LEU A 14 4.45 -6.51 -0.91
N VAL A 15 4.83 -7.54 -0.14
CA VAL A 15 5.63 -7.39 1.08
C VAL A 15 6.95 -6.69 0.77
N THR A 16 7.67 -7.14 -0.27
CA THR A 16 8.91 -6.48 -0.71
C THR A 16 8.66 -5.06 -1.16
N ALA A 17 7.49 -4.77 -1.75
CA ALA A 17 7.16 -3.44 -2.24
C ALA A 17 6.85 -2.43 -1.14
N LEU A 18 6.07 -2.86 -0.14
CA LEU A 18 5.71 -2.06 1.02
C LEU A 18 6.93 -1.76 1.91
N GLY A 19 7.93 -2.64 1.91
CA GLY A 19 9.13 -2.46 2.71
C GLY A 19 8.88 -2.74 4.19
N THR A 20 9.97 -2.77 4.96
CA THR A 20 9.97 -3.30 6.33
C THR A 20 9.11 -2.47 7.29
N GLU A 21 9.08 -1.16 7.12
CA GLU A 21 8.38 -0.28 8.06
C GLU A 21 6.86 -0.33 7.91
N ILE A 22 6.36 -0.33 6.66
CA ILE A 22 4.93 -0.46 6.41
C ILE A 22 4.46 -1.86 6.80
N VAL A 23 5.26 -2.90 6.52
CA VAL A 23 4.95 -4.27 6.96
C VAL A 23 4.90 -4.35 8.48
N ALA A 24 5.86 -3.76 9.20
CA ALA A 24 5.83 -3.73 10.66
C ALA A 24 4.61 -2.96 11.21
N ALA A 25 4.20 -1.88 10.55
CA ALA A 25 3.00 -1.14 10.92
C ALA A 25 1.70 -1.93 10.65
N LEU A 26 1.65 -2.74 9.58
CA LEU A 26 0.51 -3.63 9.30
C LEU A 26 0.39 -4.77 10.32
N GLU A 27 1.51 -5.20 10.91
CA GLU A 27 1.55 -6.25 11.94
C GLU A 27 1.24 -5.74 13.36
N ASP A 28 1.29 -4.42 13.58
CA ASP A 28 1.03 -3.80 14.88
C ASP A 28 -0.49 -3.65 15.11
N PRO A 29 -1.09 -4.38 16.06
CA PRO A 29 -2.54 -4.34 16.30
C PRO A 29 -3.03 -3.02 16.88
N SER A 30 -2.13 -2.12 17.29
CA SER A 30 -2.50 -0.76 17.69
C SER A 30 -2.70 0.19 16.50
N VAL A 31 -2.19 -0.17 15.32
CA VAL A 31 -2.27 0.65 14.10
C VAL A 31 -3.68 0.58 13.50
N VAL A 32 -4.19 1.76 13.15
CA VAL A 32 -5.51 1.98 12.56
C VAL A 32 -5.40 2.34 11.08
N GLU A 33 -4.45 3.23 10.74
CA GLU A 33 -4.28 3.73 9.38
C GLU A 33 -2.79 3.98 9.08
N ILE A 34 -2.37 3.67 7.85
CA ILE A 34 -1.04 3.94 7.32
C ILE A 34 -1.21 4.78 6.06
N MET A 35 -0.54 5.93 5.98
CA MET A 35 -0.66 6.86 4.86
C MET A 35 0.70 7.28 4.36
N ILE A 36 0.83 7.37 3.03
CA ILE A 36 1.96 8.02 2.38
C ILE A 36 1.39 9.24 1.66
N ASN A 37 1.82 10.43 2.07
CA ASN A 37 1.42 11.66 1.41
C ASN A 37 2.21 11.87 0.10
N PRO A 38 1.77 12.76 -0.80
CA PRO A 38 2.49 13.04 -2.05
C PRO A 38 3.93 13.55 -1.87
N ASP A 39 4.26 14.11 -0.70
CA ASP A 39 5.62 14.50 -0.33
C ASP A 39 6.50 13.31 0.13
N GLY A 40 5.96 12.09 0.08
CA GLY A 40 6.62 10.85 0.45
C GLY A 40 6.60 10.56 1.95
N ARG A 41 6.11 11.47 2.80
CA ARG A 41 6.11 11.26 4.26
C ARG A 41 5.16 10.14 4.65
N LEU A 42 5.66 9.22 5.46
CA LEU A 42 4.88 8.13 6.05
C LEU A 42 4.26 8.57 7.39
N TRP A 43 2.95 8.38 7.48
CA TRP A 43 2.15 8.66 8.67
C TRP A 43 1.47 7.39 9.14
N VAL A 44 1.44 7.19 10.45
CA VAL A 44 0.78 6.04 11.08
C VAL A 44 -0.13 6.54 12.18
N GLU A 45 -1.39 6.13 12.13
CA GLU A 45 -2.38 6.38 13.17
C GLU A 45 -2.50 5.16 14.09
N ARG A 46 -2.47 5.39 15.40
CA ARG A 46 -2.57 4.34 16.42
C ARG A 46 -3.65 4.63 17.45
N HIS A 47 -4.26 3.57 17.99
CA HIS A 47 -5.20 3.66 19.11
C HIS A 47 -4.58 4.41 20.30
N GLY A 48 -5.22 5.49 20.73
CA GLY A 48 -4.82 6.27 21.90
C GLY A 48 -3.69 7.29 21.69
N SER A 49 -2.93 7.20 20.59
CA SER A 49 -1.81 8.11 20.27
C SER A 49 -2.13 9.08 19.13
N GLY A 50 -3.19 8.83 18.37
CA GLY A 50 -3.54 9.61 17.19
C GLY A 50 -2.54 9.38 16.05
N ARG A 51 -2.46 10.37 15.16
CA ARG A 51 -1.66 10.32 13.93
C ARG A 51 -0.26 10.87 14.17
N THR A 52 0.76 10.07 13.83
CA THR A 52 2.18 10.42 14.01
C THR A 52 2.96 10.21 12.71
N GLU A 53 3.87 11.13 12.39
CA GLU A 53 4.84 10.95 11.30
C GLU A 53 5.91 9.94 11.75
N SER A 54 6.29 9.00 10.89
CA SER A 54 7.26 7.96 11.25
C SER A 54 8.72 8.43 11.11
N GLY A 55 8.94 9.54 10.40
CA GLY A 55 10.27 10.05 10.04
C GLY A 55 10.81 9.46 8.73
N SER A 56 10.10 8.51 8.12
CA SER A 56 10.50 7.90 6.85
C SER A 56 9.91 8.60 5.65
N VAL A 57 10.66 8.55 4.56
CA VAL A 57 10.29 9.08 3.26
C VAL A 57 10.27 7.94 2.25
N VAL A 58 9.11 7.71 1.65
CA VAL A 58 8.91 6.74 0.57
C VAL A 58 9.04 7.44 -0.77
N LEU A 59 9.81 6.87 -1.68
CA LEU A 59 9.99 7.44 -3.01
C LEU A 59 8.68 7.33 -3.82
N PRO A 60 8.32 8.34 -4.63
CA PRO A 60 7.11 8.29 -5.46
C PRO A 60 7.03 7.03 -6.34
N ALA A 61 8.18 6.59 -6.88
CA ALA A 61 8.26 5.39 -7.69
C ALA A 61 7.91 4.11 -6.92
N ASP A 62 8.20 4.05 -5.63
CA ASP A 62 7.84 2.91 -4.78
C ASP A 62 6.35 2.91 -4.45
N THR A 63 5.78 4.09 -4.13
CA THR A 63 4.33 4.26 -3.94
C THR A 63 3.58 3.84 -5.21
N GLU A 64 3.99 4.34 -6.38
CA GLU A 64 3.39 3.96 -7.67
C GLU A 64 3.51 2.45 -7.94
N ARG A 65 4.66 1.86 -7.63
CA ARG A 65 4.89 0.42 -7.79
C ARG A 65 3.94 -0.41 -6.92
N VAL A 66 3.72 -0.02 -5.66
CA VAL A 66 2.74 -0.66 -4.78
C VAL A 66 1.34 -0.56 -5.38
N ILE A 67 0.90 0.63 -5.78
CA ILE A 67 -0.43 0.87 -6.38
C ILE A 67 -0.64 -0.03 -7.61
N ARG A 68 0.36 -0.11 -8.50
CA ARG A 68 0.30 -0.94 -9.71
C ARG A 68 0.27 -2.44 -9.40
N LEU A 69 1.02 -2.89 -8.40
CA LEU A 69 1.00 -4.30 -7.97
C LEU A 69 -0.37 -4.69 -7.42
N VAL A 70 -0.97 -3.83 -6.59
CA VAL A 70 -2.32 -4.04 -6.05
C VAL A 70 -3.37 -4.05 -7.18
N ALA A 71 -3.30 -3.10 -8.12
CA ALA A 71 -4.20 -3.08 -9.28
C ALA A 71 -4.10 -4.38 -10.10
N SER A 72 -2.87 -4.81 -10.40
CA SER A 72 -2.61 -6.04 -11.15
C SER A 72 -3.13 -7.27 -10.43
N HIS A 73 -3.03 -7.34 -9.11
CA HIS A 73 -3.59 -8.42 -8.30
C HIS A 73 -5.10 -8.53 -8.47
N MET A 74 -5.80 -7.39 -8.56
CA MET A 74 -7.25 -7.31 -8.77
C MET A 74 -7.67 -7.51 -10.23
N GLY A 75 -6.74 -7.78 -11.15
CA GLY A 75 -7.02 -7.82 -12.59
C GLY A 75 -7.44 -6.46 -13.17
N ARG A 76 -7.13 -5.36 -12.47
CA ARG A 76 -7.45 -4.00 -12.88
C ARG A 76 -6.22 -3.31 -13.45
N ARG A 77 -6.45 -2.43 -14.43
CA ARG A 77 -5.42 -1.47 -14.85
C ARG A 77 -5.59 -0.18 -14.07
N VAL A 78 -4.46 0.45 -13.75
CA VAL A 78 -4.39 1.78 -13.15
C VAL A 78 -3.46 2.63 -14.01
N ASP A 79 -3.95 3.77 -14.45
CA ASP A 79 -3.26 4.71 -15.32
C ASP A 79 -3.87 6.10 -15.18
N ALA A 80 -3.38 7.08 -15.95
CA ALA A 80 -3.87 8.45 -15.86
C ALA A 80 -5.38 8.61 -16.19
N ALA A 81 -5.98 7.68 -16.94
CA ALA A 81 -7.42 7.69 -17.23
C ALA A 81 -8.26 6.97 -16.16
N SER A 82 -7.64 6.13 -15.33
CA SER A 82 -8.25 5.47 -14.17
C SER A 82 -7.25 5.42 -13.01
N PRO A 83 -6.99 6.57 -12.34
CA PRO A 83 -5.83 6.71 -11.44
C PRO A 83 -6.08 6.22 -10.02
N ILE A 84 -7.32 5.85 -9.68
CA ILE A 84 -7.71 5.46 -8.33
C ILE A 84 -7.92 3.94 -8.27
N VAL A 85 -7.27 3.32 -7.29
CA VAL A 85 -7.38 1.89 -6.97
C VAL A 85 -7.95 1.77 -5.56
N SER A 86 -9.00 0.98 -5.42
CA SER A 86 -9.51 0.53 -4.14
C SER A 86 -9.48 -0.99 -4.14
N ALA A 87 -8.90 -1.59 -3.11
CA ALA A 87 -8.68 -3.03 -3.02
C ALA A 87 -8.63 -3.51 -1.57
N GLU A 88 -8.60 -4.84 -1.43
CA GLU A 88 -8.27 -5.53 -0.20
C GLU A 88 -6.92 -6.23 -0.40
N LEU A 89 -5.98 -6.05 0.53
CA LEU A 89 -4.64 -6.61 0.41
C LEU A 89 -4.64 -8.10 0.76
N PRO A 90 -3.84 -8.92 0.05
CA PRO A 90 -3.70 -10.36 0.33
C PRO A 90 -2.79 -10.66 1.53
N LEU A 91 -2.64 -9.71 2.46
CA LEU A 91 -1.77 -9.81 3.64
C LEU A 91 -2.55 -10.22 4.89
N GLY A 92 -3.74 -9.66 5.06
CA GLY A 92 -4.67 -9.98 6.14
C GLY A 92 -6.10 -9.46 5.91
N GLY A 93 -6.39 -8.92 4.73
CA GLY A 93 -7.70 -8.32 4.41
C GLY A 93 -7.76 -6.80 4.60
N GLU A 94 -6.61 -6.14 4.68
CA GLU A 94 -6.50 -4.71 4.93
C GLU A 94 -7.03 -3.92 3.72
N ARG A 95 -7.76 -2.84 3.98
CA ARG A 95 -8.26 -1.98 2.91
C ARG A 95 -7.13 -1.12 2.39
N PHE A 96 -7.05 -1.02 1.06
CA PHE A 96 -6.05 -0.21 0.37
C PHE A 96 -6.73 0.80 -0.55
N GLU A 97 -6.25 2.04 -0.50
CA GLU A 97 -6.56 3.07 -1.47
C GLU A 97 -5.26 3.65 -2.04
N GLY A 98 -5.18 3.69 -3.37
CA GLY A 98 -4.02 4.17 -4.10
C GLY A 98 -4.44 5.17 -5.17
N VAL A 99 -3.70 6.28 -5.28
CA VAL A 99 -4.00 7.36 -6.21
C VAL A 99 -2.76 7.72 -7.01
N LEU A 100 -2.88 7.76 -8.33
CA LEU A 100 -1.84 8.20 -9.26
C LEU A 100 -2.12 9.59 -9.85
N PRO A 101 -1.13 10.22 -10.50
CA PRO A 101 -1.37 11.37 -11.36
C PRO A 101 -2.43 11.11 -12.42
N PRO A 102 -3.29 12.10 -12.76
CA PRO A 102 -3.19 13.51 -12.35
C PRO A 102 -3.97 13.87 -11.06
N VAL A 103 -4.58 12.90 -10.37
CA VAL A 103 -5.41 13.18 -9.17
C VAL A 103 -4.56 13.52 -7.96
N SER A 104 -3.42 12.84 -7.83
CA SER A 104 -2.36 13.15 -6.86
C SER A 104 -1.05 13.43 -7.62
N PRO A 105 -0.20 14.37 -7.17
CA PRO A 105 1.13 14.60 -7.74
C PRO A 105 2.03 13.37 -7.66
#